data_AF-A0A3D3NXU3-F1
#
_entry.id   AF-A0A3D3NXU3-F1
#
_cell.length_a   1.000
_cell.length_b   1.000
_cell.length_c   1.000
_cell.angle_alpha   90.00
_cell.angle_beta   90.00
_cell.angle_gamma   90.00
#
_symmetry.space_group_name_H-M   'P 1'
#
loop_
_entity.id
_entity.type
_entity.pdbx_description
1 polymer ?
#
loop_
_entity_poly.entity_id
_entity_poly.type
_entity_poly.pdbx_seq_one_letter_code
_entity_poly.pdbx_strand_id
1 'polypeptide(L)' 'MPALDDLLTCLRFPSVSTDPKHQPDVRACAAWLVEKLRGMGLTVELHETPGHPVIVAKNAHQPGRRTVLLYGHYDVQP' A
#
# COMPACT_ATOMS: atom_id res chain seq x y z
N MET A 1 -12.74 2.78 16.34
CA MET A 1 -13.07 3.62 15.16
C MET A 1 -12.39 2.93 13.99
N PRO A 2 -13.10 2.42 12.98
CA PRO A 2 -12.50 1.51 11.99
C PRO A 2 -11.18 2.01 11.38
N ALA A 3 -11.10 3.31 11.08
CA ALA A 3 -9.89 3.93 10.53
C ALA A 3 -8.69 3.96 11.51
N LEU A 4 -8.92 4.07 12.83
CA LEU A 4 -7.86 3.99 13.82
C LEU A 4 -7.32 2.56 13.94
N ASP A 5 -8.21 1.56 13.89
CA ASP A 5 -7.84 0.15 13.97
C ASP A 5 -7.03 -0.27 12.72
N ASP A 6 -7.40 0.24 11.54
CA ASP A 6 -6.64 0.09 10.30
C ASP A 6 -5.24 0.72 10.40
N LEU A 7 -5.16 1.95 10.92
CA LEU A 7 -3.88 2.63 11.13
C LEU A 7 -2.98 1.83 12.07
N LEU A 8 -3.52 1.39 13.21
CA LEU A 8 -2.77 0.57 14.17
C LEU A 8 -2.35 -0.78 13.59
N THR A 9 -3.14 -1.35 12.67
CA THR A 9 -2.75 -2.57 11.94
C THR A 9 -1.60 -2.29 10.99
N CYS A 10 -1.67 -1.22 10.19
CA CYS A 10 -0.60 -0.80 9.29
C CYS A 10 0.72 -0.54 10.04
N LEU A 11 0.66 0.13 11.20
CA LEU A 11 1.83 0.45 12.02
C LEU A 11 2.52 -0.77 12.66
N ARG A 12 1.86 -1.93 12.69
CA ARG A 12 2.44 -3.16 13.24
C ARG A 12 3.40 -3.86 12.28
N PHE A 13 3.39 -3.51 11.00
CA PHE A 13 4.38 -4.01 10.05
C PHE A 13 5.68 -3.21 10.23
N PRO A 14 6.81 -3.85 10.58
CA PRO A 14 8.10 -3.17 10.61
C PRO A 14 8.64 -3.04 9.18
N SER A 15 8.00 -2.23 8.35
CA SER A 15 8.34 -2.04 6.94
C SER A 15 9.60 -1.16 6.74
N VAL A 16 10.70 -1.51 7.43
CA VAL A 16 11.97 -0.77 7.34
C VAL A 16 12.69 -1.18 6.05
N SER A 17 12.60 -0.35 5.01
CA SER A 17 13.12 -0.68 3.67
C SER A 17 14.65 -0.71 3.57
N THR A 18 15.34 -0.05 4.50
CA THR A 18 16.81 0.06 4.53
C THR A 18 17.50 -1.13 5.17
N ASP A 19 16.78 -1.98 5.93
CA ASP A 19 17.32 -3.21 6.51
C ASP A 19 16.82 -4.44 5.71
N PRO A 20 17.71 -5.19 5.04
CA PRO A 20 17.34 -6.40 4.31
C PRO A 20 16.57 -7.44 5.14
N LYS A 21 16.75 -7.47 6.47
CA LYS A 21 16.01 -8.38 7.36
C LYS A 21 14.50 -8.13 7.33
N HIS A 22 14.08 -6.91 7.04
CA HIS A 22 12.68 -6.48 6.97
C HIS A 22 12.08 -6.56 5.56
N GLN A 23 12.80 -7.09 4.56
CA GLN A 23 12.21 -7.34 3.23
C GLN A 23 10.89 -8.15 3.27
N PRO A 24 10.77 -9.22 4.08
CA PRO A 24 9.50 -9.94 4.22
C PRO A 24 8.39 -9.07 4.80
N ASP A 25 8.72 -8.18 5.75
CA ASP A 25 7.78 -7.29 6.41
C ASP A 25 7.26 -6.19 5.49
N VAL A 26 8.14 -5.61 4.67
CA VAL A 26 7.77 -4.66 3.61
C VAL A 26 6.80 -5.33 2.63
N ARG A 27 7.09 -6.56 2.20
CA ARG A 27 6.18 -7.33 1.32
C ARG A 27 4.85 -7.66 2.01
N ALA A 28 4.86 -7.99 3.29
CA ALA A 28 3.65 -8.25 4.07
C ALA A 28 2.78 -6.99 4.20
N CYS A 29 3.39 -5.83 4.46
CA CYS A 29 2.71 -4.53 4.48
C CYS A 29 2.07 -4.23 3.11
N ALA A 30 2.81 -4.45 2.02
CA ALA A 30 2.31 -4.27 0.67
C ALA A 30 1.09 -5.17 0.37
N ALA A 31 1.16 -6.45 0.75
CA ALA A 31 0.07 -7.40 0.56
C ALA A 31 -1.18 -7.00 1.36
N TRP A 32 -1.00 -6.53 2.61
CA TRP A 32 -2.10 -6.02 3.42
C TRP A 32 -2.76 -4.77 2.79
N LEU A 33 -1.96 -3.83 2.29
CA LEU A 33 -2.46 -2.65 1.58
C LEU A 33 -3.24 -3.01 0.32
N VAL A 34 -2.78 -4.02 -0.44
CA VAL A 34 -3.50 -4.51 -1.62
C VAL A 34 -4.91 -4.98 -1.24
N GLU A 35 -5.04 -5.82 -0.23
CA GLU A 35 -6.34 -6.30 0.23
C GLU A 35 -7.21 -5.18 0.81
N LYS A 36 -6.59 -4.23 1.52
CA LYS A 36 -7.30 -3.08 2.06
C LYS A 36 -7.90 -2.20 0.95
N LEU A 37 -7.13 -1.90 -0.09
CA LEU A 37 -7.55 -1.09 -1.24
C LEU A 37 -8.60 -1.83 -2.10
N ARG A 38 -8.47 -3.16 -2.25
CA ARG A 38 -9.51 -3.98 -2.89
C ARG A 38 -10.83 -3.93 -2.13
N GLY A 39 -10.77 -4.02 -0.79
CA GLY A 39 -11.94 -3.87 0.08
C GLY A 39 -12.62 -2.50 -0.02
N MET A 40 -11.92 -1.46 -0.50
CA MET A 40 -12.49 -0.14 -0.80
C MET A 40 -13.12 -0.03 -2.20
N GLY A 41 -13.11 -1.11 -3.00
CA GLY A 41 -13.68 -1.14 -4.34
C GLY A 41 -12.75 -0.61 -5.45
N LEU A 42 -11.43 -0.57 -5.20
CA LEU A 42 -10.45 -0.20 -6.20
C LEU A 42 -9.97 -1.41 -7.01
N THR A 43 -9.62 -1.20 -8.27
CA THR A 43 -8.80 -2.15 -9.04
C THR A 43 -7.35 -1.98 -8.61
N VAL A 44 -6.72 -3.04 -8.11
CA VAL A 44 -5.39 -3.00 -7.48
C VAL A 44 -4.45 -4.00 -8.12
N GLU A 45 -3.27 -3.52 -8.50
CA GLU A 45 -2.16 -4.28 -9.06
C GLU A 45 -0.93 -4.11 -8.16
N LEU A 46 -0.24 -5.23 -7.88
CA LEU A 46 1.06 -5.24 -7.22
C LEU A 46 2.13 -5.47 -8.29
N HIS A 47 3.01 -4.50 -8.48
CA HIS A 47 4.09 -4.55 -9.46
C HIS A 47 5.39 -4.92 -8.78
N GLU A 48 5.99 -6.03 -9.18
CA GLU A 48 7.34 -6.42 -8.77
C GLU A 48 8.38 -5.45 -9.33
N THR A 49 9.39 -5.13 -8.54
CA THR A 49 10.55 -4.31 -8.93
C THR A 49 11.84 -5.02 -8.53
N PRO A 50 13.03 -4.55 -8.94
CA PRO A 50 14.29 -5.09 -8.42
C PRO A 50 14.44 -4.94 -6.89
N GLY A 51 13.68 -4.02 -6.27
CA GLY A 51 13.62 -3.82 -4.83
C GLY A 51 12.24 -4.14 -4.28
N HIS A 52 11.65 -3.20 -3.56
CA HIS A 52 10.33 -3.37 -2.94
C HIS A 52 9.21 -3.18 -3.97
N PRO A 53 8.09 -3.92 -3.86
CA PRO A 53 7.02 -3.85 -4.85
C PRO A 53 6.28 -2.50 -4.78
N VAL A 54 5.63 -2.12 -5.88
CA VAL A 54 4.81 -0.90 -5.96
C VAL A 54 3.35 -1.28 -6.13
N ILE A 55 2.46 -0.59 -5.41
CA ILE A 55 1.01 -0.80 -5.51
C ILE A 55 0.44 0.29 -6.42
N VAL A 56 -0.31 -0.11 -7.43
CA VAL A 56 -1.11 0.80 -8.25
C VAL A 56 -2.59 0.46 -8.02
N ALA A 57 -3.35 1.46 -7.57
CA ALA A 57 -4.78 1.33 -7.32
C ALA A 57 -5.55 2.43 -8.05
N LYS A 58 -6.66 2.06 -8.68
CA LYS A 58 -7.53 3.00 -9.42
C LYS A 58 -9.00 2.66 -9.24
N ASN A 59 -9.84 3.69 -9.20
CA ASN A 59 -11.28 3.54 -9.38
C ASN A 59 -11.64 3.62 -10.87
N ALA A 60 -12.88 3.28 -11.20
CA ALA A 60 -13.40 3.51 -12.55
C ALA A 60 -13.46 5.01 -12.84
N HIS A 61 -12.92 5.42 -13.99
CA HIS A 61 -13.00 6.81 -14.44
C HIS A 61 -14.45 7.19 -14.75
N GLN A 62 -14.85 8.40 -14.32
CA GLN A 62 -16.18 8.95 -14.60
C GLN A 62 -16.04 10.11 -15.59
N PRO A 63 -16.77 10.08 -16.72
CA PRO A 63 -16.76 11.17 -17.70
C PRO A 63 -17.02 12.53 -17.06
N GLY A 64 -16.27 13.55 -17.48
CA GLY A 64 -16.39 14.91 -16.94
C GLY A 64 -15.68 15.14 -15.59
N ARG A 65 -15.06 14.12 -14.99
CA ARG A 65 -14.22 14.27 -13.78
C ARG A 65 -12.73 14.26 -14.12
N ARG A 66 -11.94 15.03 -13.37
CA ARG A 66 -10.47 14.99 -13.47
C ARG A 66 -9.93 13.74 -12.78
N THR A 67 -8.81 13.24 -13.28
CA THR A 67 -8.02 12.20 -12.59
C THR A 67 -7.07 12.87 -11.60
N VAL A 68 -7.00 12.36 -10.37
CA VAL A 68 -6.07 12.81 -9.34
C VAL A 68 -5.16 11.63 -9.00
N LEU A 69 -3.85 11.87 -8.94
CA LEU A 69 -2.87 10.89 -8.49
C LEU A 69 -2.50 11.19 -7.04
N LEU A 70 -2.63 10.18 -6.17
CA LEU A 70 -2.09 10.21 -4.82
C LEU A 70 -0.82 9.35 -4.82
N TYR A 71 0.31 9.97 -4.47
CA TYR A 71 1.58 9.29 -4.28
C TYR A 71 1.91 9.20 -2.80
N GLY A 72 2.38 8.03 -2.37
CA GLY A 72 2.82 7.78 -1.01
C GLY A 72 3.75 6.58 -0.97
N HIS A 73 4.37 6.37 0.19
CA HIS A 73 5.23 5.24 0.48
C HIS A 73 4.72 4.54 1.76
N TYR A 74 5.05 3.26 1.90
CA TYR A 74 4.58 2.42 3.02
C TYR A 74 5.75 1.80 3.81
N ASP A 75 6.98 2.16 3.44
CA ASP A 75 8.18 1.89 4.20
C ASP A 75 8.50 3.03 5.17
N VAL A 76 9.25 2.70 6.22
CA VAL A 76 9.58 3.59 7.33
C VAL A 76 11.08 3.55 7.67
N GLN A 77 11.50 4.51 8.50
CA GLN A 77 12.83 4.49 9.12
C GLN A 77 12.84 3.56 10.36
N PRO A 78 14.03 3.08 10.79
CA PRO A 78 14.20 2.36 12.04
C PRO A 78 13.78 3.14 13.29
#